data_AF-A0A920JQ10-F1
#
_entry.id   AF-A0A920JQ10-F1
#
_cell.length_a   1.000
_cell.length_b   1.000
_cell.length_c   1.000
_cell.angle_alpha   90.00
_cell.angle_beta   90.00
_cell.angle_gamma   90.00
#
_symmetry.space_group_name_H-M   'P 1'
#
loop_
_entity.id
_entity.type
_entity.pdbx_description
1 polymer ?
#
loop_
_entity_poly.entity_id
_entity_poly.type
_entity_poly.pdbx_seq_one_letter_code
_entity_poly.pdbx_strand_id
1 'polypeptide(L)'
;MMVGGSGDEGKAIAEAIASHNPMAGDNVPKPGEGPSKEVRDLVVMTCYFWCGRWPVKIKVSVKGEGDPGYASTSKMIAESALCFLFDCPDLPGGIYTTAPAMGDKLIERLEKNSVMFFKEES
;
A
#
# COMPACT_ATOMS: atom_id res chain seq x y z
N MET A 1 1.74 0.82 14.82
CA MET A 1 0.41 0.44 15.32
C MET A 1 0.21 1.15 16.65
N MET A 2 -0.73 2.10 16.73
CA MET A 2 -0.98 2.84 17.97
C MET A 2 -2.01 2.05 18.78
N VAL A 3 -1.64 1.66 20.00
CA VAL A 3 -2.53 0.93 20.90
C VAL A 3 -3.42 1.95 21.62
N GLY A 4 -4.70 2.04 21.22
CA GLY A 4 -5.70 2.78 22.00
C GLY A 4 -6.00 2.01 23.28
N GLY A 5 -5.91 2.66 24.43
CA GLY A 5 -6.24 2.07 25.74
C GLY A 5 -7.71 1.67 25.85
N SER A 6 -8.12 1.13 27.00
CA SER A 6 -9.52 0.78 27.28
C SER A 6 -10.28 1.92 27.96
N GLY A 7 -11.60 2.00 27.74
CA GLY A 7 -12.48 2.92 28.48
C GLY A 7 -12.17 4.40 28.23
N ASP A 8 -12.20 5.20 29.30
CA ASP A 8 -12.00 6.66 29.22
C ASP A 8 -10.62 7.06 28.69
N GLU A 9 -9.57 6.27 29.02
CA GLU A 9 -8.21 6.48 28.47
C GLU A 9 -8.18 6.27 26.95
N GLY A 10 -8.85 5.22 26.46
CA GLY A 10 -8.99 4.96 25.04
C GLY A 10 -9.73 6.06 24.30
N LYS A 11 -10.81 6.57 24.90
CA LYS A 11 -11.58 7.69 24.36
C LYS A 11 -10.74 8.97 24.27
N ALA A 12 -10.02 9.33 25.33
CA ALA A 12 -9.18 10.52 25.34
C ALA A 12 -8.07 10.46 24.27
N ILE A 13 -7.45 9.30 24.08
CA ILE A 13 -6.45 9.08 23.01
C ILE A 13 -7.10 9.23 21.62
N ALA A 14 -8.27 8.64 21.41
CA ALA A 14 -8.99 8.74 20.14
C ALA A 14 -9.39 10.18 19.81
N GLU A 15 -9.88 10.94 20.80
CA GLU A 15 -10.23 12.35 20.64
C GLU A 15 -9.01 13.22 20.34
N ALA A 16 -7.90 13.00 21.04
CA ALA A 16 -6.64 13.71 20.77
C ALA A 16 -6.14 13.46 19.34
N ILE A 17 -6.19 12.21 18.86
CA ILE A 17 -5.81 11.87 17.48
C ILE A 17 -6.76 12.51 16.47
N ALA A 18 -8.07 12.41 16.69
CA ALA A 18 -9.06 12.97 15.79
C ALA A 18 -8.97 14.51 15.69
N SER A 19 -8.54 15.16 16.76
CA SER A 19 -8.32 16.61 16.78
C SER A 19 -7.07 17.05 16.01
N HIS A 20 -6.11 16.15 15.80
CA HIS A 20 -4.90 16.44 15.05
C HIS A 20 -5.14 16.19 13.56
N ASN A 21 -5.27 17.27 12.78
CA ASN A 21 -5.27 17.19 11.33
C ASN A 21 -3.84 17.44 10.81
N PRO A 22 -3.08 16.40 10.44
CA PRO A 22 -1.73 16.58 9.88
C PRO A 22 -1.73 17.25 8.51
N MET A 23 -2.92 17.42 7.90
CA MET A 23 -3.16 18.15 6.66
C MET A 23 -3.69 19.57 6.92
N ALA A 24 -3.71 20.04 8.17
CA ALA A 24 -4.06 21.43 8.52
C ALA A 24 -2.80 22.21 8.91
N GLY A 25 -2.60 23.36 8.27
CA GLY A 25 -1.50 24.29 8.56
C GLY A 25 -1.04 25.05 7.31
N ASP A 26 -0.32 26.15 7.50
CA ASP A 26 0.11 27.02 6.39
C ASP A 26 1.20 26.38 5.49
N ASN A 27 1.84 25.30 5.97
CA ASN A 27 2.95 24.62 5.30
C ASN A 27 2.58 23.26 4.70
N VAL A 28 1.29 22.92 4.64
CA VAL A 28 0.85 21.70 3.93
C VAL A 28 0.64 22.00 2.43
N PRO A 29 1.01 21.10 1.52
CA PRO A 29 0.78 21.30 0.08
C PRO A 29 -0.72 21.52 -0.20
N LYS A 30 -1.05 22.46 -1.09
CA LYS A 30 -2.43 22.61 -1.55
C LYS A 30 -2.86 21.36 -2.33
N PRO A 31 -4.18 21.09 -2.45
CA PRO A 31 -4.68 20.04 -3.32
C PRO A 31 -4.07 20.15 -4.73
N GLY A 32 -3.40 19.08 -5.16
CA GLY A 32 -2.74 19.00 -6.47
C GLY A 32 -1.28 19.47 -6.53
N GLU A 33 -0.75 20.14 -5.50
CA GLU A 33 0.67 20.54 -5.49
C GLU A 33 1.58 19.34 -5.19
N GLY A 34 1.20 18.50 -4.22
CA GLY A 34 1.96 17.32 -3.84
C GLY A 34 3.43 17.60 -3.47
N PRO A 35 4.20 16.56 -3.13
CA PRO A 35 5.64 16.68 -2.97
C PRO A 35 6.35 16.90 -4.32
N SER A 36 7.46 17.65 -4.31
CA SER A 36 8.29 17.83 -5.50
C SER A 36 8.84 16.50 -6.01
N LYS A 37 9.31 16.47 -7.26
CA LYS A 37 9.89 15.25 -7.83
C LYS A 37 11.10 14.77 -7.02
N GLU A 38 11.96 15.70 -6.60
CA GLU A 38 13.15 15.40 -5.81
C GLU A 38 12.76 14.73 -4.48
N VAL A 39 11.70 15.20 -3.82
CA VAL A 39 11.20 14.58 -2.58
C VAL A 39 10.67 13.17 -2.84
N ARG A 40 9.92 12.97 -3.94
CA ARG A 40 9.37 11.66 -4.29
C ARG A 40 10.47 10.64 -4.61
N ASP A 41 11.50 11.04 -5.34
CA ASP A 41 12.59 10.17 -5.76
C ASP A 41 13.46 9.68 -4.58
N LEU A 42 13.35 10.32 -3.40
CA LEU A 42 14.11 9.97 -2.18
C LEU A 42 13.40 8.98 -1.26
N VAL A 43 12.12 8.67 -1.49
CA VAL A 43 11.31 7.86 -0.59
C VAL A 43 10.92 6.55 -1.27
N VAL A 44 10.96 5.46 -0.51
CA VAL A 44 10.48 4.14 -0.94
C VAL A 44 9.56 3.55 0.12
N MET A 45 8.63 2.70 -0.33
CA MET A 45 7.71 1.99 0.56
C MET A 45 8.21 0.59 0.87
N THR A 46 8.17 0.21 2.15
CA THR A 46 8.26 -1.20 2.58
C THR A 46 7.16 -1.48 3.60
N CYS A 47 6.34 -2.48 3.34
CA CYS A 47 5.29 -2.96 4.23
C CYS A 47 5.65 -4.36 4.75
N TYR A 48 5.40 -4.61 6.04
CA TYR A 48 5.55 -5.93 6.63
C TYR A 48 4.18 -6.46 7.05
N PHE A 49 3.92 -7.71 6.68
CA PHE A 49 2.69 -8.44 6.96
C PHE A 49 3.03 -9.66 7.82
N TRP A 50 2.28 -9.84 8.90
CA TRP A 50 2.36 -11.02 9.75
C TRP A 50 1.01 -11.73 9.72
N CYS A 51 1.02 -13.03 9.37
CA CYS A 51 -0.19 -13.84 9.28
C CYS A 51 -0.09 -15.07 10.19
N GLY A 52 -1.20 -15.38 10.86
CA GLY A 52 -1.32 -16.50 11.79
C GLY A 52 -1.57 -16.07 13.23
N ARG A 53 -1.99 -17.03 14.06
CA ARG A 53 -2.11 -16.86 15.51
C ARG A 53 -0.79 -17.20 16.17
N TRP A 54 -0.45 -16.53 17.27
CA TRP A 54 0.80 -16.75 18.01
C TRP A 54 1.08 -18.25 18.24
N PRO A 55 2.30 -18.73 17.90
CA PRO A 55 3.38 -18.01 17.22
C PRO A 55 3.05 -17.70 15.75
N VAL A 56 3.40 -16.48 15.27
CA VAL A 56 3.19 -16.07 13.87
C VAL A 56 3.73 -17.12 12.93
N LYS A 57 2.94 -17.50 11.92
CA LYS A 57 3.31 -18.58 10.98
C LYS A 57 4.02 -18.06 9.74
N ILE A 58 3.63 -16.87 9.28
CA ILE A 58 4.11 -16.31 8.03
C ILE A 58 4.44 -14.84 8.24
N LYS A 59 5.62 -14.43 7.79
CA LYS A 59 6.04 -13.04 7.71
C LYS A 59 6.35 -12.73 6.25
N VAL A 60 5.80 -11.65 5.72
CA VAL A 60 6.06 -11.22 4.35
C VAL A 60 6.43 -9.75 4.36
N SER A 61 7.43 -9.37 3.58
CA SER A 61 7.67 -7.98 3.23
C SER A 61 7.25 -7.71 1.78
N VAL A 62 6.75 -6.49 1.56
CA VAL A 62 6.40 -5.97 0.24
C VAL A 62 7.10 -4.64 0.09
N LYS A 63 7.97 -4.53 -0.91
CA LYS A 63 8.75 -3.33 -1.21
C LYS A 63 8.32 -2.74 -2.54
N GLY A 64 8.02 -1.45 -2.57
CA GLY A 64 7.71 -0.71 -3.80
C GLY A 64 8.91 0.07 -4.32
N GLU A 65 8.97 0.23 -5.64
CA GLU A 65 9.91 1.14 -6.30
C GLU A 65 9.32 2.56 -6.36
N GLY A 66 10.09 3.54 -5.88
CA GLY A 66 9.69 4.94 -5.81
C GLY A 66 8.72 5.24 -4.65
N ASP A 67 8.19 6.46 -4.65
CA ASP A 67 7.33 6.92 -3.58
C ASP A 67 5.98 6.16 -3.53
N PRO A 68 5.46 5.86 -2.33
CA PRO A 68 4.22 5.10 -2.15
C PRO A 68 3.00 5.78 -2.79
N GLY A 69 2.95 7.11 -2.78
CA GLY A 69 1.75 7.86 -3.15
C GLY A 69 1.56 7.97 -4.66
N TYR A 70 2.64 8.25 -5.39
CA TYR A 70 2.62 8.52 -6.82
C TYR A 70 3.30 7.40 -7.60
N ALA A 71 4.59 7.20 -7.44
CA ALA A 71 5.36 6.33 -8.32
C ALA A 71 4.90 4.85 -8.23
N SER A 72 4.92 4.26 -7.03
CA SER A 72 4.59 2.84 -6.86
C SER A 72 3.10 2.59 -7.17
N THR A 73 2.21 3.45 -6.66
CA THR A 73 0.75 3.29 -6.85
C THR A 73 0.35 3.44 -8.32
N SER A 74 0.86 4.45 -9.04
CA SER A 74 0.51 4.65 -10.45
C SER A 74 0.99 3.49 -11.33
N LYS A 75 2.22 3.01 -11.08
CA LYS A 75 2.76 1.83 -11.76
C LYS A 75 1.94 0.57 -11.45
N MET A 76 1.54 0.36 -10.20
CA MET A 76 0.71 -0.77 -9.80
C MET A 76 -0.66 -0.75 -10.50
N ILE A 77 -1.31 0.42 -10.62
CA ILE A 77 -2.57 0.56 -11.35
C ILE A 77 -2.38 0.23 -12.83
N ALA A 78 -1.33 0.75 -13.46
CA ALA A 78 -1.02 0.46 -14.86
C ALA A 78 -0.77 -1.03 -15.09
N GLU A 79 0.05 -1.67 -14.27
CA GLU A 79 0.33 -3.11 -14.39
C GLU A 79 -0.90 -3.97 -14.10
N SER A 80 -1.78 -3.54 -13.19
CA SER A 80 -3.06 -4.21 -12.95
C SER A 80 -3.96 -4.17 -14.19
N ALA A 81 -4.05 -3.02 -14.86
CA ALA A 81 -4.81 -2.89 -16.10
C ALA A 81 -4.24 -3.74 -17.24
N LEU A 82 -2.90 -3.77 -17.36
CA LEU A 82 -2.23 -4.62 -18.35
C LEU A 82 -2.41 -6.11 -18.05
N CYS A 83 -2.36 -6.51 -16.77
CA CYS A 83 -2.63 -7.88 -16.33
C CYS A 83 -4.02 -8.34 -16.73
N PHE A 84 -5.05 -7.51 -16.52
CA PHE A 84 -6.40 -7.79 -17.00
C PHE A 84 -6.44 -8.03 -18.51
N LEU A 85 -5.83 -7.13 -19.28
CA LEU A 85 -5.91 -7.15 -20.74
C LEU A 85 -5.18 -8.34 -21.36
N PHE A 86 -4.02 -8.71 -20.82
CA PHE A 86 -3.11 -9.65 -21.47
C PHE A 86 -3.04 -11.02 -20.79
N ASP A 87 -3.30 -11.10 -19.48
CA ASP A 87 -3.02 -12.30 -18.69
C ASP A 87 -4.29 -12.95 -18.11
N CYS A 88 -5.43 -12.25 -18.12
CA CYS A 88 -6.72 -12.71 -17.62
C CYS A 88 -7.86 -12.65 -18.67
N PRO A 89 -7.69 -13.16 -19.91
CA PRO A 89 -8.72 -13.05 -20.96
C PRO A 89 -10.02 -13.80 -20.63
N ASP A 90 -9.93 -14.84 -19.81
CA ASP A 90 -11.07 -15.70 -19.46
C ASP A 90 -11.76 -15.25 -18.16
N LEU A 91 -11.35 -14.13 -17.55
CA LEU A 91 -11.96 -13.65 -16.32
C LEU A 91 -13.38 -13.11 -16.60
N PRO A 92 -14.43 -13.67 -15.97
CA PRO A 92 -15.78 -13.15 -16.13
C PRO A 92 -15.92 -11.71 -15.63
N GLY A 93 -16.87 -10.96 -16.18
CA GLY A 93 -17.17 -9.62 -15.69
C GLY A 93 -17.66 -9.63 -14.23
N GLY A 94 -17.29 -8.60 -13.45
CA GLY A 94 -17.69 -8.48 -12.05
C GLY A 94 -16.86 -7.46 -11.26
N ILE A 95 -17.07 -7.44 -9.95
CA ILE A 95 -16.30 -6.62 -9.00
C ILE A 95 -15.37 -7.55 -8.23
N TYR A 96 -14.06 -7.35 -8.39
CA TYR A 96 -13.03 -8.21 -7.81
C TYR A 96 -12.02 -7.39 -7.03
N THR A 97 -11.41 -8.03 -6.03
CA THR A 97 -10.09 -7.62 -5.55
C THR A 97 -9.01 -8.25 -6.44
N THR A 98 -7.78 -7.76 -6.35
CA THR A 98 -6.67 -8.22 -7.20
C THR A 98 -6.34 -9.71 -7.01
N ALA A 99 -6.46 -10.23 -5.79
CA ALA A 99 -6.15 -11.63 -5.48
C ALA A 99 -6.99 -12.65 -6.28
N PRO A 100 -8.33 -12.64 -6.26
CA PRO A 100 -9.14 -13.57 -7.06
C PRO A 100 -9.16 -13.24 -8.57
N ALA A 101 -8.89 -11.99 -8.96
CA ALA A 101 -8.91 -11.59 -10.37
C ALA A 101 -7.62 -11.93 -11.13
N MET A 102 -6.47 -11.76 -10.49
CA MET A 102 -5.16 -11.82 -11.13
C MET A 102 -4.18 -12.72 -10.39
N GLY A 103 -4.20 -12.70 -9.06
CA GLY A 103 -3.34 -13.52 -8.21
C GLY A 103 -1.87 -13.43 -8.61
N ASP A 104 -1.25 -14.59 -8.79
CA ASP A 104 0.17 -14.74 -9.12
C ASP A 104 0.56 -14.04 -10.42
N LYS A 105 -0.35 -13.92 -11.39
CA LYS A 105 -0.08 -13.22 -12.66
C LYS A 105 0.29 -11.77 -12.43
N LEU A 106 -0.42 -11.10 -11.51
CA LEU A 106 -0.08 -9.72 -11.15
C LEU A 106 1.25 -9.64 -10.39
N ILE A 107 1.49 -10.59 -9.47
CA ILE A 107 2.76 -10.64 -8.71
C ILE A 107 3.94 -10.76 -9.68
N GLU A 108 3.89 -11.70 -10.62
CA GLU A 108 4.93 -11.92 -11.63
C GLU A 108 5.19 -10.67 -12.47
N ARG A 109 4.12 -9.99 -12.93
CA ARG A 109 4.26 -8.74 -13.69
C ARG A 109 4.92 -7.63 -12.89
N LEU A 110 4.47 -7.42 -11.65
CA LEU A 110 4.99 -6.36 -10.80
C LEU A 110 6.48 -6.55 -10.51
N GLU A 111 6.92 -7.79 -10.27
CA GLU A 111 8.33 -8.10 -10.06
C GLU A 111 9.14 -7.98 -11.35
N LYS A 112 8.63 -8.51 -12.46
CA LYS A 112 9.29 -8.45 -13.78
C LYS A 112 9.53 -7.02 -14.25
N ASN A 113 8.62 -6.12 -13.94
CA ASN A 113 8.69 -4.71 -14.34
C ASN A 113 9.26 -3.81 -13.23
N SER A 114 9.88 -4.39 -12.20
CA SER A 114 10.53 -3.68 -11.10
C SER A 114 9.62 -2.75 -10.31
N VAL A 115 8.32 -3.02 -10.25
CA VAL A 115 7.32 -2.17 -9.58
C VAL A 115 7.22 -2.49 -8.10
N MET A 116 6.98 -3.77 -7.78
CA MET A 116 6.85 -4.27 -6.42
C MET A 116 7.63 -5.57 -6.27
N PHE A 117 8.14 -5.83 -5.08
CA PHE A 117 8.90 -7.03 -4.74
C PHE A 117 8.29 -7.67 -3.50
N PHE A 118 8.12 -8.99 -3.53
CA PHE A 118 7.48 -9.75 -2.47
C PHE A 118 8.47 -10.75 -1.89
N LYS A 119 8.58 -10.80 -0.56
CA LYS A 119 9.55 -11.70 0.09
C LYS A 119 8.97 -12.30 1.36
N GLU A 120 9.05 -13.62 1.48
CA GLU A 120 8.85 -14.30 2.76
C GLU A 120 10.06 -14.05 3.67
N GLU A 121 9.81 -13.57 4.88
CA GLU A 121 10.83 -13.24 5.86
C GLU A 121 10.98 -14.36 6.89
N SER A 122 12.23 -14.63 7.30
CA SER A 122 12.57 -15.57 8.38
C SER A 122 12.08 -15.10 9.75
#